data_AF-A0A352BBV9-F1
#
_entry.id   AF-A0A352BBV9-F1
#
_cell.length_a   1.000
_cell.length_b   1.000
_cell.length_c   1.000
_cell.angle_alpha   90.00
_cell.angle_beta   90.00
_cell.angle_gamma   90.00
#
_symmetry.space_group_name_H-M   'P 1'
#
loop_
_entity.id
_entity.type
_entity.pdbx_description
1 polymer ?
#
loop_
_entity_poly.entity_id
_entity_poly.type
_entity_poly.pdbx_seq_one_letter_code
_entity_poly.pdbx_strand_id
1 'polypeptide(L)'
;MKKELSPKKKTRTIGPSFLFRLTGRASLFLVLMNIAAFLLYVFGNFQHFLDSSQQFILQLCLLNVIVLAMLCVAGLVLSVIVFLVRLKARYWFFFLCYLLCLAVCIVLFVFLYSVVFLSAGLKL
;
A
#
# COMPACT_ATOMS: atom_id res chain seq x y z
N MET A 1 49.16 -8.93 -30.21
CA MET A 1 48.39 -9.37 -29.02
C MET A 1 47.10 -8.56 -28.94
N LYS A 2 46.02 -9.00 -29.61
CA LYS A 2 44.70 -8.34 -29.60
C LYS A 2 44.04 -8.61 -28.24
N LYS A 3 43.85 -7.58 -27.41
CA LYS A 3 42.94 -7.65 -26.25
C LYS A 3 41.52 -7.47 -26.78
N GLU A 4 40.79 -8.58 -26.87
CA GLU A 4 39.37 -8.57 -27.21
C GLU A 4 38.60 -7.82 -26.13
N LEU A 5 37.93 -6.75 -26.56
CA LEU A 5 37.08 -5.90 -25.76
C LEU A 5 35.81 -6.70 -25.42
N SER A 6 35.68 -7.16 -24.18
CA SER A 6 34.46 -7.85 -23.76
C SER A 6 33.26 -6.90 -23.80
N PRO A 7 32.09 -7.32 -24.30
CA PRO A 7 30.92 -6.47 -24.34
C PRO A 7 30.42 -6.24 -22.92
N LYS A 8 30.52 -5.00 -22.43
CA LYS A 8 29.84 -4.53 -21.22
C LYS A 8 28.34 -4.80 -21.39
N LYS A 9 27.87 -5.89 -20.77
CA LYS A 9 26.45 -6.23 -20.66
C LYS A 9 25.77 -5.05 -19.96
N LYS A 10 25.08 -4.21 -20.73
CA LYS A 10 24.36 -3.04 -20.24
C LYS A 10 23.09 -3.57 -19.54
N THR A 11 23.24 -4.11 -18.34
CA THR A 11 22.12 -4.35 -17.44
C THR A 11 21.42 -3.01 -17.29
N ARG A 12 20.23 -2.88 -17.90
CA ARG A 12 19.32 -1.77 -17.63
C ARG A 12 18.88 -1.91 -16.19
N THR A 13 19.71 -1.45 -15.27
CA THR A 13 19.37 -1.30 -13.87
C THR A 13 18.27 -0.26 -13.82
N ILE A 14 17.03 -0.73 -13.72
CA ILE A 14 15.89 0.11 -13.36
C ILE A 14 16.33 0.83 -12.10
N GLY A 15 16.58 2.13 -12.20
CA GLY A 15 17.22 2.87 -11.13
C GLY A 15 16.36 2.74 -9.87
N PRO A 16 16.95 2.59 -8.67
CA PRO A 16 16.20 2.48 -7.42
C PRO A 16 15.22 3.66 -7.23
N SER A 17 15.49 4.80 -7.87
CA SER A 17 14.60 5.95 -7.93
C SER A 17 13.30 5.76 -8.72
N PHE A 18 13.26 4.90 -9.75
CA PHE A 18 12.03 4.65 -10.51
C PHE A 18 11.07 3.78 -9.72
N LEU A 19 11.54 2.64 -9.20
CA LEU A 19 10.73 1.75 -8.36
C LEU A 19 10.24 2.49 -7.11
N PHE A 20 11.09 3.26 -6.45
CA PHE A 20 10.69 4.07 -5.30
C PHE A 20 9.58 5.08 -5.62
N ARG A 21 9.66 5.76 -6.78
CA ARG A 21 8.61 6.69 -7.23
C ARG A 21 7.31 5.95 -7.58
N LEU A 22 7.40 4.78 -8.20
CA LEU A 22 6.24 3.98 -8.56
C LEU A 22 5.52 3.47 -7.30
N THR A 23 6.27 2.88 -6.36
CA THR A 23 5.74 2.41 -5.07
C THR A 23 5.05 3.55 -4.30
N GLY A 24 5.65 4.75 -4.27
CA GLY A 24 5.04 5.90 -3.62
C GLY A 24 3.76 6.41 -4.31
N ARG A 25 3.72 6.39 -5.64
CA ARG A 25 2.49 6.77 -6.38
C ARG A 25 1.38 5.73 -6.21
N ALA A 26 1.74 4.45 -6.26
CA ALA A 26 0.82 3.33 -6.07
C ALA A 26 0.24 3.32 -4.65
N SER A 27 1.05 3.55 -3.62
CA SER A 27 0.57 3.62 -2.24
C SER A 27 -0.38 4.81 -2.04
N LEU A 28 -0.07 5.98 -2.58
CA LEU A 28 -0.97 7.14 -2.54
C LEU A 28 -2.30 6.84 -3.23
N PHE A 29 -2.27 6.24 -4.43
CA PHE A 29 -3.49 5.84 -5.14
C PHE A 29 -4.36 4.89 -4.31
N LEU A 30 -3.76 3.89 -3.67
CA LEU A 30 -4.48 2.94 -2.82
C LEU A 30 -5.02 3.55 -1.52
N VAL A 31 -4.33 4.54 -0.95
CA VAL A 31 -4.84 5.33 0.17
C VAL A 31 -6.09 6.10 -0.27
N LEU A 32 -6.04 6.80 -1.41
CA LEU A 32 -7.19 7.53 -1.93
C LEU A 32 -8.36 6.59 -2.25
N MET A 33 -8.09 5.43 -2.84
CA MET A 33 -9.11 4.41 -3.11
C MET A 33 -9.76 3.89 -1.83
N ASN A 34 -8.98 3.66 -0.77
CA ASN A 34 -9.53 3.28 0.53
C ASN A 34 -10.44 4.36 1.11
N ILE A 35 -10.03 5.64 1.03
CA ILE A 35 -10.85 6.76 1.51
C ILE A 35 -12.15 6.82 0.73
N ALA A 36 -12.10 6.73 -0.60
CA ALA A 36 -13.29 6.75 -1.45
C ALA A 36 -14.24 5.58 -1.14
N ALA A 37 -13.71 4.36 -1.01
CA ALA A 37 -14.51 3.18 -0.68
C ALA A 37 -15.12 3.27 0.73
N PHE A 38 -14.39 3.82 1.69
CA PHE A 38 -14.92 4.07 3.04
C PHE A 38 -16.04 5.11 3.03
N LEU A 39 -15.91 6.20 2.27
CA LEU A 39 -16.98 7.18 2.10
C LEU A 39 -18.21 6.56 1.45
N LEU A 40 -18.03 5.70 0.43
CA LEU A 40 -19.13 4.95 -0.17
C LEU A 40 -19.83 4.03 0.84
N TYR A 41 -19.09 3.40 1.75
CA TYR A 41 -19.68 2.62 2.83
C TYR A 41 -20.52 3.49 3.77
N VAL A 42 -20.00 4.65 4.19
CA VAL A 42 -20.73 5.59 5.07
C VAL A 42 -21.99 6.13 4.40
N PHE A 43 -21.89 6.62 3.16
CA PHE A 43 -23.05 7.12 2.41
C PHE A 43 -24.06 6.01 2.09
N GLY A 44 -23.58 4.81 1.74
CA GLY A 44 -24.42 3.64 1.55
C GLY A 44 -25.19 3.26 2.81
N ASN A 45 -24.62 3.49 3.98
CA ASN A 45 -25.32 3.30 5.26
C ASN A 45 -26.44 4.34 5.46
N PHE A 46 -26.16 5.63 5.20
CA PHE A 46 -27.17 6.70 5.27
C PHE A 46 -28.31 6.54 4.25
N GLN A 47 -28.01 5.99 3.07
CA GLN A 47 -29.01 5.73 2.03
C GLN A 47 -29.74 4.38 2.21
N HIS A 48 -29.45 3.63 3.29
CA HIS A 48 -29.98 2.27 3.51
C HIS A 48 -29.78 1.34 2.30
N PHE A 49 -28.56 1.30 1.76
CA PHE A 49 -28.19 0.29 0.79
C PHE A 49 -28.39 -1.12 1.34
N LEU A 50 -28.67 -2.06 0.43
CA LEU A 50 -28.77 -3.47 0.76
C LEU A 50 -27.50 -3.95 1.49
N ASP A 51 -27.69 -4.77 2.53
CA ASP A 51 -26.59 -5.33 3.32
C ASP A 51 -25.55 -6.06 2.46
N SER A 52 -25.98 -6.72 1.39
CA SER A 52 -25.08 -7.39 0.44
C SER A 52 -24.13 -6.42 -0.28
N SER A 53 -24.61 -5.24 -0.66
CA SER A 53 -23.79 -4.20 -1.27
C SER A 53 -22.81 -3.59 -0.26
N GLN A 54 -23.25 -3.37 0.98
CA GLN A 54 -22.36 -2.87 2.03
C GLN A 54 -21.26 -3.87 2.40
N GLN A 55 -21.60 -5.16 2.50
CA GLN A 55 -20.63 -6.24 2.71
C GLN A 55 -19.61 -6.32 1.57
N PHE A 56 -20.06 -6.16 0.32
CA PHE A 56 -19.16 -6.13 -0.84
C PHE A 56 -18.16 -4.95 -0.77
N ILE A 57 -18.64 -3.75 -0.42
CA ILE A 57 -17.77 -2.56 -0.26
C ILE A 57 -16.74 -2.79 0.87
N LEU A 58 -17.16 -3.35 2.01
CA LEU A 58 -16.26 -3.67 3.12
C LEU A 58 -15.18 -4.69 2.74
N GLN A 59 -15.54 -5.74 1.99
CA GLN A 59 -14.57 -6.72 1.50
C GLN A 59 -13.56 -6.10 0.53
N LEU A 60 -14.01 -5.21 -0.36
CA LEU A 60 -13.11 -4.45 -1.24
C LEU A 60 -12.16 -3.53 -0.45
N CYS A 61 -12.66 -2.83 0.58
CA CYS A 61 -11.81 -2.05 1.49
C CYS A 61 -10.76 -2.94 2.15
N LEU A 62 -11.16 -4.10 2.68
CA LEU A 62 -10.24 -5.04 3.34
C LEU A 62 -9.13 -5.50 2.39
N LEU A 63 -9.49 -5.88 1.16
CA LEU A 63 -8.52 -6.29 0.14
C LEU A 63 -7.56 -5.15 -0.23
N ASN A 64 -8.07 -3.93 -0.40
CA ASN A 64 -7.24 -2.76 -0.67
C ASN A 64 -6.28 -2.45 0.48
N VAL A 65 -6.71 -2.58 1.74
CA VAL A 65 -5.83 -2.40 2.91
C VAL A 65 -4.71 -3.44 2.92
N ILE A 66 -4.99 -4.70 2.59
CA ILE A 66 -3.96 -5.76 2.50
C ILE A 66 -2.92 -5.43 1.41
N VAL A 67 -3.37 -5.04 0.21
CA VAL A 67 -2.47 -4.66 -0.89
C VAL A 67 -1.64 -3.43 -0.53
N LEU A 68 -2.25 -2.43 0.11
CA LEU A 68 -1.56 -1.25 0.60
C LEU A 68 -0.51 -1.61 1.65
N ALA A 69 -0.82 -2.49 2.59
CA ALA A 69 0.13 -2.95 3.61
C ALA A 69 1.34 -3.65 2.98
N MET A 70 1.13 -4.52 1.98
CA MET A 70 2.23 -5.14 1.23
C MET A 70 3.11 -4.10 0.52
N LEU A 71 2.51 -3.07 -0.08
CA LEU A 71 3.26 -1.97 -0.71
C LEU A 71 3.99 -1.09 0.31
N CYS A 72 3.43 -0.89 1.51
CA CYS A 72 4.11 -0.19 2.60
C CYS A 72 5.35 -0.95 3.07
N VAL A 73 5.27 -2.29 3.21
CA VAL A 73 6.44 -3.13 3.52
C VAL A 73 7.49 -3.03 2.42
N ALA A 74 7.09 -3.13 1.15
CA ALA A 74 8.01 -2.94 0.02
C ALA A 74 8.64 -1.52 0.02
N GLY A 75 7.85 -0.49 0.33
CA GLY A 75 8.29 0.90 0.47
C GLY A 75 9.30 1.11 1.60
N LEU A 76 9.10 0.45 2.75
CA LEU A 76 10.06 0.44 3.86
C LEU A 76 11.39 -0.15 3.42
N VAL A 77 11.38 -1.35 2.81
CA VAL A 77 12.60 -2.01 2.31
C VAL A 77 13.32 -1.13 1.29
N LEU A 78 12.59 -0.56 0.33
CA LEU A 78 13.15 0.35 -0.67
C LEU A 78 13.75 1.61 -0.02
N SER A 79 13.09 2.19 0.99
CA SER A 79 13.61 3.37 1.68
C SER A 79 14.92 3.09 2.42
N VAL A 80 15.07 1.90 3.02
CA VAL A 80 16.31 1.45 3.66
C VAL A 80 17.42 1.24 2.63
N ILE A 81 17.13 0.54 1.53
CA ILE A 81 18.09 0.30 0.45
C ILE A 81 18.60 1.63 -0.13
N VAL A 82 17.69 2.57 -0.40
CA VAL A 82 18.06 3.88 -0.95
C VAL A 82 18.83 4.71 0.09
N PHE A 83 18.49 4.60 1.37
CA PHE A 83 19.25 5.24 2.45
C PHE A 83 20.69 4.73 2.49
N LEU A 84 20.92 3.42 2.42
CA LEU A 84 22.27 2.84 2.40
C LEU A 84 23.09 3.29 1.18
N VAL A 85 22.47 3.40 0.00
CA VAL A 85 23.16 3.80 -1.23
C VAL A 85 23.47 5.30 -1.28
N ARG A 86 22.60 6.15 -0.72
CA ARG A 86 22.70 7.61 -0.87
C ARG A 86 23.13 8.34 0.41
N LEU A 87 23.07 7.70 1.57
CA LEU A 87 23.43 8.22 2.90
C LEU A 87 22.85 9.62 3.20
N LYS A 88 21.64 9.92 2.72
CA LYS A 88 20.97 11.21 2.98
C LYS A 88 19.87 11.07 4.02
N ALA A 89 19.89 11.95 5.02
CA ALA A 89 18.89 12.01 6.08
C ALA A 89 17.45 12.19 5.56
N ARG A 90 17.25 12.79 4.38
CA ARG A 90 15.91 12.94 3.76
C ARG A 90 15.17 11.61 3.57
N TYR A 91 15.88 10.49 3.41
CA TYR A 91 15.24 9.18 3.24
C TYR A 91 14.66 8.61 4.55
N TRP A 92 15.11 9.10 5.71
CA TRP A 92 14.49 8.75 7.01
C TRP A 92 13.05 9.26 7.12
N PHE A 93 12.76 10.43 6.55
CA PHE A 93 11.39 10.95 6.53
C PHE A 93 10.46 10.01 5.76
N PHE A 94 10.90 9.51 4.60
CA PHE A 94 10.12 8.54 3.83
C PHE A 94 9.93 7.22 4.57
N PHE A 95 10.98 6.71 5.25
CA PHE A 95 10.88 5.52 6.09
C PHE A 95 9.82 5.71 7.18
N LEU A 96 9.86 6.83 7.90
CA LEU A 96 8.89 7.14 8.95
C LEU A 96 7.46 7.26 8.39
N CYS A 97 7.28 7.88 7.22
CA CYS A 97 5.96 7.95 6.57
C CYS A 97 5.42 6.56 6.23
N TYR A 98 6.23 5.66 5.66
CA TYR A 98 5.79 4.30 5.36
C TYR A 98 5.49 3.50 6.64
N LEU A 99 6.25 3.73 7.71
CA LEU A 99 6.03 3.08 9.01
C LEU A 99 4.70 3.52 9.64
N LEU A 100 4.44 4.83 9.66
CA LEU A 100 3.16 5.37 10.14
C LEU A 100 1.99 4.89 9.27
N CYS A 101 2.17 4.86 7.95
CA CYS A 101 1.16 4.36 7.03
C CYS A 101 0.86 2.87 7.29
N LEU A 102 1.88 2.06 7.58
CA LEU A 102 1.71 0.66 7.94
C LEU A 102 0.93 0.51 9.27
N ALA A 103 1.24 1.31 10.28
CA ALA A 103 0.50 1.32 11.54
C ALA A 103 -0.99 1.66 11.33
N VAL A 104 -1.28 2.67 10.49
CA VAL A 104 -2.66 3.02 10.09
C VAL A 104 -3.34 1.86 9.35
N CYS A 105 -2.64 1.17 8.45
CA CYS A 105 -3.17 -0.01 7.76
C CYS A 105 -3.56 -1.12 8.73
N ILE A 106 -2.74 -1.37 9.77
CA ILE A 106 -3.05 -2.39 10.79
C ILE A 106 -4.32 -2.02 11.55
N VAL A 107 -4.45 -0.76 12.00
CA VAL A 107 -5.65 -0.28 12.71
C VAL A 107 -6.89 -0.40 11.82
N LEU A 108 -6.80 0.05 10.57
CA LEU A 108 -7.90 -0.05 9.60
C LEU A 108 -8.28 -1.51 9.30
N PHE A 109 -7.29 -2.39 9.17
CA PHE A 109 -7.52 -3.82 8.94
C PHE A 109 -8.30 -4.44 10.09
N VAL A 110 -7.88 -4.21 11.34
CA VAL A 110 -8.57 -4.72 12.52
C VAL A 110 -10.00 -4.19 12.56
N PHE A 111 -10.18 -2.88 12.37
CA PHE A 111 -11.51 -2.26 12.36
C PHE A 111 -12.44 -2.87 11.29
N LEU A 112 -11.99 -2.91 10.02
CA LEU A 112 -12.78 -3.46 8.91
C LEU A 112 -13.09 -4.94 9.11
N TYR A 113 -12.12 -5.72 9.57
CA TYR A 113 -12.30 -7.14 9.86
C TYR A 113 -13.31 -7.36 10.97
N SER A 114 -13.27 -6.57 12.05
CA SER A 114 -14.26 -6.62 13.12
C SER A 114 -15.67 -6.32 12.62
N VAL A 115 -15.83 -5.30 11.76
CA VAL A 115 -17.15 -4.95 11.17
C VAL A 115 -17.66 -6.08 10.29
N VAL A 116 -16.81 -6.66 9.44
CA VAL A 116 -17.18 -7.79 8.58
C VAL A 116 -17.58 -8.99 9.43
N PHE A 117 -16.80 -9.34 10.44
CA PHE A 117 -17.08 -10.44 11.36
C PHE A 117 -18.43 -10.24 12.08
N LEU A 118 -18.69 -9.04 12.59
CA LEU A 118 -19.94 -8.72 13.27
C LEU A 118 -21.14 -8.84 12.30
N SER A 119 -21.00 -8.33 11.07
CA SER A 119 -22.05 -8.38 10.06
C SER A 119 -22.35 -9.81 9.55
N ALA A 120 -21.37 -10.70 9.59
CA ALA A 120 -21.52 -12.10 9.20
C ALA A 120 -22.05 -12.95 10.37
N GLY A 121 -21.62 -12.67 11.59
CA GLY A 121 -22.05 -13.37 12.81
C GLY A 121 -23.48 -13.07 13.25
N LEU A 122 -24.04 -11.93 12.86
CA LEU A 122 -25.45 -11.57 13.11
C LEU A 122 -26.46 -12.32 12.21
N LYS A 123 -26.00 -13.17 11.28
CA LYS A 123 -26.83 -13.97 10.37
C LYS A 123 -27.12 -15.40 10.89
N LEU A 124 -26.84 -15.67 12.17
CA LEU A 124 -27.25 -16.89 12.89
C LEU A 124 -28.53 -16.63 13.70
#